data_AF-A0A176VGW5-F1
#
_entry.id   AF-A0A176VGW5-F1
#
_cell.length_a   1.000
_cell.length_b   1.000
_cell.length_c   1.000
_cell.angle_alpha   90.00
_cell.angle_beta   90.00
_cell.angle_gamma   90.00
#
_symmetry.space_group_name_H-M   'P 1'
#
loop_
_entity.id
_entity.type
_entity.pdbx_description
1 polymer ?
#
loop_
_entity_poly.entity_id
_entity_poly.type
_entity_poly.pdbx_seq_one_letter_code
_entity_poly.pdbx_strand_id
1 'polypeptide(L)'
;MVLQWFQSLTDTNPLERAEKPILMHTMQSQAKVLQSKSTLQLVCADGPDMLVNYEFENRVAPDNTVVVSATPSGNLSVSEFGTVRVVTNVIRETIEPDSRVLGKVVGLVNSLKDDSIYLTFDFVYETPELMGTIGMQGRLNAAGNGELEVTGGTGSFRFARGYCETTLVASSDPANIVFKNVLHLKY
;
A
#
# COMPACT_ATOMS: atom_id res chain seq x y z
N MET A 1 -9.23 6.56 -41.30
CA MET A 1 -9.76 7.74 -42.02
C MET A 1 -8.67 8.74 -42.46
N VAL A 2 -7.43 8.67 -41.94
CA VAL A 2 -6.31 9.59 -42.29
C VAL A 2 -5.58 9.21 -43.60
N LEU A 3 -5.79 8.00 -44.12
CA LEU A 3 -5.04 7.46 -45.27
C LEU A 3 -5.61 7.84 -46.66
N GLN A 4 -6.82 8.39 -46.75
CA GLN A 4 -7.44 8.72 -48.04
C GLN A 4 -7.17 10.15 -48.55
N TRP A 5 -6.43 10.98 -47.80
CA TRP A 5 -6.06 12.34 -48.21
C TRP A 5 -4.67 12.45 -48.87
N PHE A 6 -4.00 11.32 -49.13
CA PHE A 6 -2.61 11.31 -49.63
C PHE A 6 -2.47 11.28 -51.17
N GLN A 7 -3.54 11.10 -51.94
CA GLN A 7 -3.45 10.83 -53.39
C GLN A 7 -4.09 11.87 -54.31
N SER A 8 -4.56 13.00 -53.80
CA SER A 8 -4.85 14.17 -54.63
C SER A 8 -3.73 15.19 -54.43
N LEU A 9 -3.42 15.99 -55.46
CA LEU A 9 -2.45 17.11 -55.48
C LEU A 9 -1.08 16.82 -56.14
N THR A 10 -1.10 16.25 -57.35
CA THR A 10 0.00 16.41 -58.32
C THR A 10 -0.05 17.73 -59.09
N ASP A 11 -1.08 18.57 -58.92
CA ASP A 11 -1.20 19.90 -59.54
C ASP A 11 -1.26 21.00 -58.47
N THR A 12 -0.13 21.29 -57.82
CA THR A 12 -0.06 22.41 -56.86
C THR A 12 1.06 23.39 -57.22
N ASN A 13 0.75 24.67 -57.07
CA ASN A 13 1.57 25.83 -57.43
C ASN A 13 2.97 25.71 -56.78
N PRO A 14 4.07 26.12 -57.46
CA PRO A 14 5.43 26.04 -56.94
C PRO A 14 5.63 26.62 -55.52
N LEU A 15 4.81 27.58 -55.09
CA LEU A 15 4.82 28.10 -53.71
C LEU A 15 4.36 27.06 -52.66
N GLU A 16 3.33 26.25 -52.94
CA GLU A 16 2.86 25.18 -52.04
C GLU A 16 3.85 24.01 -51.95
N ARG A 17 4.70 23.83 -52.98
CA ARG A 17 5.76 22.81 -52.99
C ARG A 17 6.87 23.12 -51.98
N ALA A 18 7.14 24.40 -51.72
CA ALA A 18 8.16 24.84 -50.78
C ALA A 18 7.70 24.75 -49.31
N GLU A 19 6.40 24.80 -49.04
CA GLU A 19 5.84 24.73 -47.68
C GLU A 19 5.57 23.29 -47.21
N LYS A 20 5.41 22.34 -48.12
CA LYS A 20 5.19 20.90 -47.81
C LYS A 20 6.26 20.27 -46.89
N PRO A 21 7.57 20.48 -47.08
CA PRO A 21 8.60 19.95 -46.19
C PRO A 21 8.52 20.54 -44.78
N ILE A 22 8.16 21.83 -44.67
CA ILE A 22 8.04 22.55 -43.40
C ILE A 22 6.83 22.04 -42.63
N LEU A 23 5.68 21.88 -43.30
CA LEU A 23 4.46 21.34 -42.70
C LEU A 23 4.67 19.89 -42.25
N MET A 24 5.34 19.07 -43.06
CA MET A 24 5.63 17.66 -42.75
C MET A 24 6.60 17.51 -41.58
N HIS A 25 7.66 18.32 -41.53
CA HIS A 25 8.58 18.36 -40.38
C HIS A 25 7.88 18.85 -39.11
N THR A 26 6.99 19.84 -39.22
CA THR A 26 6.19 20.35 -38.10
C THR A 26 5.19 19.31 -37.61
N MET A 27 4.51 18.59 -38.50
CA MET A 27 3.61 17.51 -38.12
C MET A 27 4.34 16.32 -37.50
N GLN A 28 5.51 15.96 -38.00
CA GLN A 28 6.36 14.94 -37.40
C GLN A 28 6.87 15.36 -36.02
N SER A 29 7.24 16.63 -35.84
CA SER A 29 7.66 17.14 -34.53
C SER A 29 6.48 17.15 -33.54
N GLN A 30 5.30 17.58 -33.97
CA GLN A 30 4.10 17.55 -33.13
C GLN A 30 3.64 16.11 -32.81
N ALA A 31 3.72 15.18 -33.77
CA ALA A 31 3.45 13.77 -33.52
C ALA A 31 4.44 13.15 -32.52
N LYS A 32 5.72 13.53 -32.59
CA LYS A 32 6.76 13.09 -31.64
C LYS A 32 6.56 13.68 -30.24
N VAL A 33 6.10 14.92 -30.14
CA VAL A 33 5.71 15.58 -28.87
C VAL A 33 4.42 14.99 -28.30
N LEU A 34 3.45 14.61 -29.15
CA LEU A 34 2.22 13.91 -28.74
C LEU A 34 2.50 12.48 -28.27
N GLN A 35 3.43 11.77 -28.91
CA GLN A 35 3.91 10.45 -28.46
C GLN A 35 4.68 10.52 -27.14
N SER A 36 5.47 11.58 -26.90
CA SER A 36 6.13 11.76 -25.59
C SER A 36 5.17 12.13 -24.46
N LYS A 37 4.03 12.76 -24.77
CA LYS A 37 2.99 13.12 -23.79
C LYS A 37 2.01 12.00 -23.44
N SER A 38 2.02 10.87 -24.15
CA SER A 38 1.02 9.79 -23.97
C SER A 38 1.58 8.49 -23.41
N THR A 39 2.85 8.46 -22.98
CA THR A 39 3.34 7.33 -22.19
C THR A 39 3.07 7.64 -20.72
N LEU A 40 1.94 7.17 -20.19
CA LEU A 40 1.76 6.94 -18.76
C LEU A 40 2.78 5.88 -18.33
N GLN A 41 4.05 6.27 -18.21
CA GLN A 41 5.06 5.45 -17.58
C GLN A 41 4.72 5.48 -16.10
N LEU A 42 4.09 4.41 -15.63
CA LEU A 42 3.81 4.22 -14.22
C LEU A 42 5.16 3.96 -13.53
N VAL A 43 5.84 5.04 -13.19
CA VAL A 43 7.09 4.98 -12.42
C VAL A 43 6.72 4.41 -11.05
N CYS A 44 7.14 3.17 -10.79
CA CYS A 44 7.23 2.67 -9.42
C CYS A 44 8.36 3.45 -8.74
N ALA A 45 8.17 3.85 -7.49
CA ALA A 45 9.32 4.20 -6.68
C ALA A 45 10.12 2.91 -6.45
N ASP A 46 11.45 3.01 -6.46
CA ASP A 46 12.32 1.95 -5.92
C ASP A 46 12.13 1.94 -4.40
N GLY A 47 10.98 1.41 -3.94
CA GLY A 47 10.67 1.25 -2.53
C GLY A 47 11.68 0.32 -1.85
N PRO A 48 11.76 0.31 -0.51
CA PRO A 48 12.73 -0.52 0.19
C PRO A 48 12.45 -2.01 -0.02
N ASP A 49 13.47 -2.81 -0.32
CA ASP A 49 13.35 -4.28 -0.37
C ASP A 49 13.09 -4.91 1.01
N MET A 50 13.42 -4.19 2.08
CA MET A 50 13.17 -4.60 3.46
C MET A 50 12.82 -3.40 4.34
N LEU A 51 11.80 -3.56 5.18
CA LEU A 51 11.40 -2.54 6.15
C LEU A 51 11.14 -3.19 7.51
N VAL A 52 11.70 -2.61 8.57
CA VAL A 52 11.49 -3.05 9.95
C VAL A 52 10.76 -1.95 10.69
N ASN A 53 9.66 -2.27 11.35
CA ASN A 53 8.92 -1.32 12.17
C ASN A 53 8.31 -2.01 13.39
N TYR A 54 7.74 -1.20 14.28
CA TYR A 54 7.09 -1.65 15.50
C TYR A 54 5.67 -1.12 15.54
N GLU A 55 4.71 -2.02 15.67
CA GLU A 55 3.29 -1.71 15.81
C GLU A 55 2.91 -1.68 17.29
N PHE A 56 2.29 -0.58 17.71
CA PHE A 56 1.86 -0.34 19.09
C PHE A 56 0.34 -0.43 19.16
N GLU A 57 -0.14 -1.39 19.95
CA GLU A 57 -1.54 -1.59 20.27
C GLU A 57 -1.81 -1.17 21.72
N ASN A 58 -2.78 -0.28 21.92
CA ASN A 58 -3.32 0.10 23.22
C ASN A 58 -4.75 -0.45 23.36
N ARG A 59 -5.00 -1.16 24.46
CA ARG A 59 -6.33 -1.70 24.80
C ARG A 59 -7.07 -0.88 25.86
N VAL A 60 -6.49 0.21 26.34
CA VAL A 60 -7.01 1.03 27.43
C VAL A 60 -7.76 2.24 26.90
N ALA A 61 -9.06 2.33 27.22
CA ALA A 61 -9.90 3.49 26.92
C ALA A 61 -9.44 4.74 27.71
N PRO A 62 -9.63 5.96 27.18
CA PRO A 62 -10.33 6.29 25.93
C PRO A 62 -9.46 6.20 24.66
N ASP A 63 -8.15 5.96 24.81
CA ASP A 63 -7.17 6.05 23.73
C ASP A 63 -6.82 4.68 23.13
N ASN A 64 -7.73 3.70 23.27
CA ASN A 64 -7.51 2.36 22.75
C ASN A 64 -7.48 2.38 21.22
N THR A 65 -6.54 1.65 20.65
CA THR A 65 -6.33 1.54 19.20
C THR A 65 -7.01 0.30 18.62
N VAL A 66 -7.53 -0.57 19.47
CA VAL A 66 -8.32 -1.75 19.08
C VAL A 66 -9.65 -1.77 19.83
N VAL A 67 -10.72 -2.15 19.12
CA VAL A 67 -12.06 -2.35 19.71
C VAL A 67 -12.63 -3.68 19.24
N VAL A 68 -13.37 -4.35 20.13
CA VAL A 68 -14.24 -5.46 19.74
C VAL A 68 -15.51 -4.88 19.13
N SER A 69 -15.74 -5.14 17.85
CA SER A 69 -16.87 -4.59 17.10
C SER A 69 -18.05 -5.55 17.03
N ALA A 70 -17.78 -6.86 17.02
CA ALA A 70 -18.82 -7.88 17.02
C ALA A 70 -18.32 -9.18 17.67
N THR A 71 -19.24 -9.86 18.34
CA THR A 71 -19.05 -11.23 18.85
C THR A 71 -20.31 -12.05 18.58
N PRO A 72 -20.22 -13.37 18.38
CA PRO A 72 -21.40 -14.22 18.23
C PRO A 72 -22.35 -14.18 19.44
N SER A 73 -21.83 -14.06 20.66
CA SER A 73 -22.66 -13.94 21.87
C SER A 73 -23.28 -12.55 22.06
N GLY A 74 -22.85 -11.55 21.30
CA GLY A 74 -23.20 -10.14 21.51
C GLY A 74 -22.53 -9.50 22.74
N ASN A 75 -21.76 -10.27 23.52
CA ASN A 75 -20.97 -9.74 24.63
C ASN A 75 -19.62 -9.24 24.10
N LEU A 76 -19.42 -7.93 24.05
CA LEU A 76 -18.20 -7.30 23.52
C LEU A 76 -17.00 -7.38 24.47
N SER A 77 -17.18 -7.89 25.70
CA SER A 77 -16.10 -8.07 26.67
C SER A 77 -15.42 -9.44 26.58
N VAL A 78 -15.90 -10.34 25.72
CA VAL A 78 -15.32 -11.68 25.53
C VAL A 78 -14.70 -11.83 24.14
N SER A 79 -13.62 -12.60 24.07
CA SER A 79 -13.04 -13.07 22.81
C SER A 79 -13.43 -14.52 22.60
N GLU A 80 -14.12 -14.82 21.51
CA GLU A 80 -14.55 -16.16 21.13
C GLU A 80 -14.40 -16.36 19.62
N PHE A 81 -14.57 -17.59 19.14
CA PHE A 81 -14.60 -17.87 17.70
C PHE A 81 -15.57 -16.92 16.98
N GLY A 82 -15.13 -16.24 15.93
CA GLY A 82 -15.96 -15.28 15.19
C GLY A 82 -15.97 -13.86 15.76
N THR A 83 -15.27 -13.57 16.86
CA THR A 83 -15.05 -12.20 17.32
C THR A 83 -14.33 -11.38 16.25
N VAL A 84 -14.89 -10.22 15.90
CA VAL A 84 -14.33 -9.23 14.96
C VAL A 84 -13.85 -8.02 15.74
N ARG A 85 -12.63 -7.57 15.45
CA ARG A 85 -12.04 -6.35 15.99
C ARG A 85 -11.71 -5.37 14.88
N VAL A 86 -11.84 -4.08 15.17
CA VAL A 86 -11.32 -2.99 14.34
C VAL A 86 -10.05 -2.48 14.97
N VAL A 87 -9.03 -2.24 14.14
CA VAL A 87 -7.68 -1.85 14.55
C VAL A 87 -7.29 -0.53 13.88
N THR A 88 -6.68 0.37 14.67
CA THR A 88 -6.00 1.59 14.25
C THR A 88 -4.75 1.78 15.11
N ASN A 89 -3.80 0.85 15.00
CA ASN A 89 -2.55 0.84 15.78
C ASN A 89 -1.54 1.83 15.21
N VAL A 90 -0.54 2.22 16.01
CA VAL A 90 0.50 3.18 15.62
C VAL A 90 1.76 2.43 15.18
N ILE A 91 2.36 2.82 14.05
CA ILE A 91 3.64 2.27 13.58
C ILE A 91 4.77 3.23 13.95
N ARG A 92 5.82 2.71 14.57
CA ARG A 92 7.03 3.44 14.95
C ARG A 92 8.29 2.81 14.39
N GLU A 93 9.34 3.62 14.28
CA GLU A 93 10.65 3.23 13.75
C GLU A 93 11.39 2.27 14.68
N THR A 94 11.20 2.39 16.00
CA THR A 94 11.87 1.55 16.99
C THR A 94 10.90 1.06 18.06
N ILE A 95 11.38 0.18 18.94
CA ILE A 95 10.64 -0.30 20.11
C ILE A 95 10.41 0.79 21.16
N GLU A 96 11.14 1.90 21.11
CA GLU A 96 10.99 2.98 22.08
C GLU A 96 9.65 3.71 21.87
N PRO A 97 8.81 3.87 22.91
CA PRO A 97 7.46 4.44 22.77
C PRO A 97 7.43 5.89 22.27
N ASP A 98 8.51 6.65 22.42
CA ASP A 98 8.66 8.04 21.98
C ASP A 98 9.35 8.16 20.61
N SER A 99 9.77 7.04 20.00
CA SER A 99 10.43 7.05 18.70
C SER A 99 9.52 7.52 17.58
N ARG A 100 10.15 7.91 16.46
CA ARG A 100 9.48 8.50 15.30
C ARG A 100 8.29 7.65 14.85
N VAL A 101 7.13 8.31 14.73
CA VAL A 101 5.92 7.71 14.15
C VAL A 101 6.09 7.65 12.63
N LEU A 102 5.89 6.47 12.06
CA LEU A 102 5.95 6.23 10.61
C LEU A 102 4.56 6.24 9.97
N GLY A 103 3.52 5.92 10.74
CA GLY A 103 2.19 5.75 10.22
C GLY A 103 1.28 4.96 11.15
N LYS A 104 0.32 4.24 10.56
CA LYS A 104 -0.71 3.49 11.27
C LYS A 104 -0.97 2.13 10.64
N VAL A 105 -1.44 1.19 11.45
CA VAL A 105 -2.05 -0.06 10.97
C VAL A 105 -3.55 0.11 11.02
N VAL A 106 -4.26 -0.09 9.91
CA VAL A 106 -5.71 0.04 9.85
C VAL A 106 -6.30 -1.24 9.29
N GLY A 107 -7.24 -1.87 10.00
CA GLY A 107 -7.87 -3.08 9.49
C GLY A 107 -8.76 -3.84 10.47
N LEU A 108 -8.90 -5.13 10.20
CA LEU A 108 -9.77 -6.06 10.94
C LEU A 108 -9.00 -7.28 11.42
N VAL A 109 -9.39 -7.78 12.60
CA VAL A 109 -8.88 -9.03 13.19
C VAL A 109 -10.05 -9.92 13.57
N ASN A 110 -10.03 -11.16 13.10
CA ASN A 110 -11.06 -12.17 13.34
C ASN A 110 -10.48 -13.32 14.15
N SER A 111 -11.21 -13.78 15.16
CA SER A 111 -10.81 -14.93 15.98
C SER A 111 -11.29 -16.23 15.32
N LEU A 112 -10.38 -17.18 15.11
CA LEU A 112 -10.64 -18.47 14.46
C LEU A 112 -10.90 -19.59 15.49
N LYS A 113 -11.33 -20.75 14.99
CA LYS A 113 -11.81 -21.86 15.84
C LYS A 113 -10.68 -22.61 16.56
N ASP A 114 -9.47 -22.52 16.03
CA ASP A 114 -8.24 -23.13 16.57
C ASP A 114 -7.42 -22.14 17.41
N ASP A 115 -8.08 -21.15 18.01
CA ASP A 115 -7.52 -20.03 18.79
C ASP A 115 -6.56 -19.11 18.01
N SER A 116 -6.36 -19.34 16.71
CA SER A 116 -5.61 -18.45 15.84
C SER A 116 -6.43 -17.22 15.44
N ILE A 117 -5.79 -16.24 14.81
CA ILE A 117 -6.45 -15.05 14.30
C ILE A 117 -6.21 -14.91 12.80
N TYR A 118 -7.20 -14.38 12.09
CA TYR A 118 -7.07 -13.94 10.71
C TYR A 118 -7.11 -12.42 10.67
N LEU A 119 -6.20 -11.80 9.92
CA LEU A 119 -6.09 -10.36 9.82
C LEU A 119 -6.17 -9.93 8.36
N THR A 120 -6.73 -8.75 8.16
CA THR A 120 -6.63 -7.99 6.91
C THR A 120 -6.43 -6.53 7.30
N PHE A 121 -5.28 -5.97 6.96
CA PHE A 121 -4.97 -4.58 7.30
C PHE A 121 -4.03 -3.94 6.29
N ASP A 122 -4.00 -2.61 6.32
CA ASP A 122 -3.02 -1.80 5.62
C ASP A 122 -2.05 -1.19 6.63
N PHE A 123 -0.75 -1.22 6.32
CA PHE A 123 0.21 -0.29 6.89
C PHE A 123 0.13 0.99 6.07
N VAL A 124 -0.35 2.07 6.69
CA VAL A 124 -0.53 3.39 6.09
C VAL A 124 0.62 4.27 6.55
N TYR A 125 1.57 4.55 5.64
CA TYR A 125 2.73 5.39 5.91
C TYR A 125 2.51 6.82 5.45
N GLU A 126 2.92 7.78 6.29
CA GLU A 126 2.63 9.22 6.12
C GLU A 126 3.91 10.07 6.25
N THR A 127 5.08 9.48 6.03
CA THR A 127 6.37 10.19 6.08
C THR A 127 6.83 10.60 4.69
N PRO A 128 7.72 11.61 4.54
CA PRO A 128 8.24 11.98 3.22
C PRO A 128 8.97 10.84 2.50
N GLU A 129 9.66 9.97 3.25
CA GLU A 129 10.41 8.84 2.71
C GLU A 129 9.50 7.62 2.41
N LEU A 130 8.48 7.40 3.25
CA LEU A 130 7.51 6.32 3.14
C LEU A 130 6.10 6.94 3.06
N MET A 131 5.57 7.08 1.84
CA MET A 131 4.23 7.65 1.62
C MET A 131 3.38 6.71 0.76
N GLY A 132 2.33 6.14 1.36
CA GLY A 132 1.45 5.18 0.71
C GLY A 132 1.04 4.05 1.63
N THR A 133 0.50 2.98 1.06
CA THR A 133 0.01 1.82 1.81
C THR A 133 0.68 0.52 1.39
N ILE A 134 0.81 -0.41 2.32
CA ILE A 134 1.10 -1.82 2.07
C ILE A 134 -0.05 -2.64 2.62
N GLY A 135 -0.78 -3.33 1.75
CA GLY A 135 -1.88 -4.20 2.14
C GLY A 135 -1.39 -5.59 2.49
N MET A 136 -1.89 -6.14 3.60
CA MET A 136 -1.52 -7.45 4.11
C MET A 136 -2.74 -8.23 4.60
N GLN A 137 -2.68 -9.55 4.44
CA GLN A 137 -3.65 -10.46 5.04
C GLN A 137 -3.00 -11.78 5.43
N GLY A 138 -3.62 -12.54 6.33
CA GLY A 138 -3.11 -13.85 6.69
C GLY A 138 -3.55 -14.32 8.06
N ARG A 139 -2.95 -15.44 8.48
CA ARG A 139 -3.26 -16.13 9.72
C ARG A 139 -2.07 -16.08 10.68
N LEU A 140 -2.29 -15.59 11.89
CA LEU A 140 -1.31 -15.59 12.98
C LEU A 140 -1.80 -16.48 14.12
N ASN A 141 -0.89 -16.95 14.96
CA ASN A 141 -1.29 -17.67 16.17
C ASN A 141 -2.00 -16.72 17.18
N ALA A 142 -2.50 -17.27 18.28
CA ALA A 142 -3.21 -16.51 19.33
C ALA A 142 -2.42 -15.31 19.89
N ALA A 143 -1.08 -15.38 19.87
CA ALA A 143 -0.20 -14.33 20.35
C ALA A 143 0.10 -13.26 19.29
N GLY A 144 -0.38 -13.43 18.05
CA GLY A 144 -0.07 -12.54 16.93
C GLY A 144 1.28 -12.81 16.27
N ASN A 145 1.86 -14.00 16.45
CA ASN A 145 3.09 -14.39 15.74
C ASN A 145 2.77 -15.14 14.45
N GLY A 146 3.51 -14.87 13.38
CA GLY A 146 3.41 -15.57 12.11
C GLY A 146 3.83 -14.73 10.91
N GLU A 147 3.40 -15.15 9.73
CA GLU A 147 3.69 -14.50 8.46
C GLU A 147 2.39 -14.03 7.81
N LEU A 148 2.41 -12.83 7.24
CA LEU A 148 1.33 -12.25 6.46
C LEU A 148 1.79 -12.03 5.02
N GLU A 149 0.92 -12.30 4.05
CA GLU A 149 1.22 -12.04 2.66
C GLU A 149 1.02 -10.55 2.33
N VAL A 150 1.96 -9.96 1.60
CA VAL A 150 1.79 -8.60 1.05
C VAL A 150 1.01 -8.74 -0.25
N THR A 151 -0.25 -8.28 -0.23
CA THR A 151 -1.19 -8.40 -1.35
C THR A 151 -1.07 -7.27 -2.36
N GLY A 152 -0.44 -6.16 -1.99
CA GLY A 152 -0.25 -5.00 -2.85
C GLY A 152 0.27 -3.78 -2.11
N GLY A 153 0.41 -2.67 -2.84
CA GLY A 153 0.71 -1.38 -2.24
C GLY A 153 0.36 -0.19 -3.12
N THR A 154 0.35 0.99 -2.50
CA THR A 154 0.04 2.28 -3.13
C THR A 154 1.15 3.30 -2.88
N GLY A 155 1.13 4.44 -3.58
CA GLY A 155 2.15 5.48 -3.42
C GLY A 155 3.56 4.96 -3.72
N SER A 156 4.50 5.16 -2.79
CA SER A 156 5.87 4.65 -2.85
C SER A 156 5.93 3.11 -2.90
N PHE A 157 4.86 2.43 -2.53
CA PHE A 157 4.79 0.97 -2.51
C PHE A 157 4.00 0.36 -3.68
N ARG A 158 3.78 1.12 -4.76
CA ARG A 158 3.03 0.62 -5.92
C ARG A 158 3.68 -0.64 -6.49
N PHE A 159 2.89 -1.70 -6.68
CA PHE A 159 3.31 -3.04 -7.13
C PHE A 159 4.06 -3.89 -6.10
N ALA A 160 4.13 -3.44 -4.84
CA ALA A 160 4.70 -4.24 -3.76
C ALA A 160 4.01 -5.61 -3.68
N ARG A 161 4.83 -6.65 -3.57
CA ARG A 161 4.49 -8.05 -3.26
C ARG A 161 5.55 -8.60 -2.32
N GLY A 162 5.24 -9.65 -1.58
CA GLY A 162 6.17 -10.23 -0.61
C GLY A 162 5.46 -10.74 0.63
N TYR A 163 6.11 -10.63 1.77
CA TYR A 163 5.58 -11.09 3.05
C TYR A 163 6.07 -10.21 4.21
N CYS A 164 5.36 -10.30 5.34
CA CYS A 164 5.71 -9.66 6.59
C CYS A 164 5.77 -10.71 7.69
N GLU A 165 6.89 -10.79 8.38
CA GLU A 165 7.02 -11.56 9.62
C GLU A 165 6.62 -10.67 10.81
N THR A 166 5.60 -11.09 11.55
CA THR A 166 5.12 -10.39 12.73
C THR A 166 5.46 -11.20 13.97
N THR A 167 6.07 -10.55 14.96
CA THR A 167 6.43 -11.18 16.24
C THR A 167 6.07 -10.27 17.41
N LEU A 168 5.34 -10.82 18.37
CA LEU A 168 5.06 -10.21 19.66
C LEU A 168 6.37 -9.95 20.42
N VAL A 169 6.58 -8.69 20.78
CA VAL A 169 7.65 -8.30 21.68
C VAL A 169 7.24 -8.67 23.10
N ALA A 170 8.13 -9.38 23.82
CA ALA A 170 7.88 -9.77 25.20
C ALA A 170 7.67 -8.52 26.09
N SER A 171 6.54 -8.49 26.79
CA SER A 171 6.16 -7.41 27.69
C SER A 171 5.41 -7.99 28.90
N SER A 172 5.53 -7.32 30.05
CA SER A 172 4.70 -7.60 31.22
C SER A 172 3.39 -6.80 31.23
N ASP A 173 3.22 -5.85 30.30
CA ASP A 173 2.02 -5.05 30.16
C ASP A 173 1.02 -5.75 29.22
N PRO A 174 -0.11 -6.28 29.74
CA PRO A 174 -1.10 -6.95 28.91
C PRO A 174 -2.01 -5.97 28.14
N ALA A 175 -1.94 -4.68 28.44
CA ALA A 175 -2.79 -3.66 27.86
C ALA A 175 -2.10 -2.87 26.74
N ASN A 176 -0.77 -2.74 26.82
CA ASN A 176 0.07 -2.17 25.76
C ASN A 176 0.93 -3.25 25.13
N ILE A 177 0.59 -3.59 23.88
CA ILE A 177 1.23 -4.67 23.14
C ILE A 177 2.05 -4.06 22.02
N VAL A 178 3.25 -4.63 21.81
CA VAL A 178 4.12 -4.22 20.71
C VAL A 178 4.41 -5.43 19.83
N PHE A 179 4.23 -5.27 18.53
CA PHE A 179 4.66 -6.23 17.53
C PHE A 179 5.86 -5.67 16.76
N LYS A 180 6.88 -6.49 16.56
CA LYS A 180 7.94 -6.22 15.57
C LYS A 180 7.49 -6.80 14.24
N ASN A 181 7.55 -5.98 13.20
CA ASN A 181 7.24 -6.38 11.85
C ASN A 181 8.49 -6.27 10.97
N VAL A 182 8.78 -7.33 10.22
CA VAL A 182 9.85 -7.36 9.22
C VAL A 182 9.22 -7.64 7.87
N LEU A 183 9.14 -6.61 7.03
CA LEU A 183 8.57 -6.67 5.71
C LEU A 183 9.67 -6.96 4.69
N HIS A 184 9.46 -7.95 3.84
CA HIS A 184 10.29 -8.27 2.69
C HIS A 184 9.49 -7.97 1.42
N LEU A 185 9.91 -6.95 0.68
CA LEU A 185 9.18 -6.41 -0.46
C LEU A 185 9.90 -6.67 -1.77
N LYS A 186 9.10 -6.82 -2.82
CA LYS A 186 9.53 -6.87 -4.22
C LYS A 186 8.53 -6.06 -5.05
N TYR A 187 9.01 -5.46 -6.13
CA TYR A 187 8.23 -4.64 -7.07
C TYR A 187 8.21 -5.28 -8.46
#